data_AF-A0A9Q5YIP5-F1
#
_entry.id   AF-A0A9Q5YIP5-F1
#
_cell.length_a   1.000
_cell.length_b   1.000
_cell.length_c   1.000
_cell.angle_alpha   90.00
_cell.angle_beta   90.00
_cell.angle_gamma   90.00
#
_symmetry.space_group_name_H-M   'P 1'
#
loop_
_entity.id
_entity.type
_entity.pdbx_description
1 polymer ?
#
loop_
_entity_poly.entity_id
_entity_poly.type
_entity_poly.pdbx_seq_one_letter_code
_entity_poly.pdbx_strand_id
1 'polypeptide(L)'
;MYQDFFSQWNEKTKNSFTPLIELNQLFTRTTERLTHQHIEATNEFFSNSVEQFSAFKDVKSAESFMNLQSQAINKVNEKVQANTQQTLDLFSTTIKEYHAWLEKYGFTPFNFNSSQTLQSVETKPTPKASGKKTAA
;
A
#
# COMPACT_ATOMS: atom_id res chain seq x y z
N MET A 1 -30.50 -35.09 27.53
CA MET A 1 -30.26 -34.22 28.71
C MET A 1 -28.79 -33.85 28.89
N TYR A 2 -27.88 -34.73 29.34
CA TYR A 2 -26.46 -34.36 29.49
C TYR A 2 -25.78 -34.05 28.15
N GLN A 3 -26.07 -34.85 27.12
CA GLN A 3 -25.53 -34.64 25.77
C GLN A 3 -26.01 -33.31 25.15
N ASP A 4 -27.27 -32.95 25.36
CA ASP A 4 -27.82 -31.66 24.92
C ASP A 4 -27.21 -30.49 25.69
N PHE A 5 -26.95 -30.67 26.99
CA PHE A 5 -26.28 -29.68 27.83
C PHE A 5 -24.83 -29.46 27.39
N PHE A 6 -24.09 -30.54 27.11
CA PHE A 6 -22.73 -30.45 26.57
C PHE A 6 -22.70 -29.83 25.18
N SER A 7 -23.66 -30.13 24.30
CA SER A 7 -23.79 -29.49 23.00
C SER A 7 -24.08 -28.00 23.13
N GLN A 8 -25.05 -27.61 23.95
CA GLN A 8 -25.38 -26.19 24.19
C GLN A 8 -24.25 -25.42 24.88
N TRP A 9 -23.53 -26.07 25.81
CA TRP A 9 -22.35 -25.51 26.44
C TRP A 9 -21.25 -25.28 25.41
N ASN A 10 -20.92 -26.29 24.61
CA ASN A 10 -19.89 -26.21 23.60
C ASN A 10 -20.24 -25.16 22.52
N GLU A 11 -21.51 -25.09 22.11
CA GLU A 11 -22.03 -24.11 21.16
C GLU A 11 -21.97 -22.69 21.73
N LYS A 12 -22.35 -22.48 23.00
CA LYS A 12 -22.17 -21.20 23.69
C LYS A 12 -20.70 -20.81 23.82
N THR A 13 -19.84 -21.71 24.29
CA THR A 13 -18.41 -21.44 24.46
C THR A 13 -17.76 -21.11 23.12
N LYS A 14 -18.06 -21.88 22.06
CA LYS A 14 -17.59 -21.59 20.71
C LYS A 14 -18.05 -20.22 20.26
N ASN A 15 -19.35 -19.90 20.38
CA ASN A 15 -19.91 -18.60 20.01
C ASN A 15 -19.36 -17.42 20.83
N SER A 16 -18.97 -17.64 22.08
CA SER A 16 -18.34 -16.60 22.92
C SER A 16 -16.91 -16.26 22.48
N PHE A 17 -16.17 -17.23 21.92
CA PHE A 17 -14.81 -17.00 21.42
C PHE A 17 -14.74 -16.69 19.92
N THR A 18 -15.77 -17.03 19.13
CA THR A 18 -15.85 -16.72 17.70
C THR A 18 -15.52 -15.25 17.37
N PRO A 19 -16.05 -14.23 18.07
CA PRO A 19 -15.71 -12.84 17.77
C PRO A 19 -14.20 -12.57 17.88
N LEU A 20 -13.55 -13.09 18.93
CA LEU A 20 -12.11 -12.91 19.18
C LEU A 20 -11.26 -13.66 18.15
N ILE A 21 -11.70 -14.85 17.72
CA ILE A 21 -11.03 -15.62 16.67
C ILE A 21 -11.12 -14.88 15.34
N GLU A 22 -12.31 -14.40 14.97
CA GLU A 22 -12.52 -13.65 13.72
C GLU A 22 -11.73 -12.34 13.69
N LEU A 23 -11.64 -11.64 14.82
CA LEU A 23 -10.84 -10.42 14.94
C LEU A 23 -9.34 -10.71 14.76
N ASN A 24 -8.82 -11.76 15.41
CA ASN A 24 -7.42 -12.17 15.22
C ASN A 24 -7.14 -12.55 13.76
N GLN A 25 -8.06 -13.27 13.10
CA GLN A 25 -7.92 -13.60 11.69
C GLN A 25 -7.93 -12.35 10.79
N LEU A 26 -8.73 -11.33 11.12
CA LEU A 26 -8.71 -10.05 10.41
C LEU A 26 -7.35 -9.38 10.53
N PHE A 27 -6.80 -9.29 11.76
CA PHE A 27 -5.45 -8.76 11.98
C PHE A 27 -4.39 -9.54 11.21
N THR A 28 -4.38 -10.87 11.29
CA THR A 28 -3.43 -11.71 10.56
C THR A 28 -3.50 -11.45 9.05
N ARG A 29 -4.71 -11.43 8.47
CA ARG A 29 -4.90 -11.17 7.04
C ARG A 29 -4.42 -9.78 6.63
N THR A 30 -4.67 -8.75 7.45
CA THR A 30 -4.17 -7.40 7.18
C THR A 30 -2.64 -7.34 7.24
N THR A 31 -2.01 -7.99 8.23
CA THR A 31 -0.54 -8.07 8.35
C THR A 31 0.09 -8.83 7.18
N GLU A 32 -0.52 -9.94 6.75
CA GLU A 32 -0.09 -10.68 5.56
C GLU A 32 -0.16 -9.80 4.31
N ARG A 33 -1.30 -9.12 4.08
CA ARG A 33 -1.46 -8.18 2.94
C ARG A 33 -0.42 -7.07 2.96
N LEU A 34 -0.16 -6.44 4.12
CA LEU A 34 0.88 -5.41 4.28
C LEU A 34 2.28 -5.96 3.99
N THR A 35 2.58 -7.16 4.49
CA THR A 35 3.88 -7.80 4.31
C THR A 35 4.11 -8.15 2.84
N HIS A 36 3.08 -8.66 2.15
CA HIS A 36 3.12 -8.88 0.70
C HIS A 36 3.41 -7.58 -0.05
N GLN A 37 2.71 -6.49 0.27
CA GLN A 37 2.99 -5.17 -0.33
C GLN A 37 4.43 -4.71 -0.08
N HIS A 38 4.96 -4.89 1.13
CA HIS A 38 6.36 -4.54 1.43
C HIS A 38 7.37 -5.38 0.64
N ILE A 39 7.11 -6.68 0.48
CA ILE A 39 7.96 -7.57 -0.32
C ILE A 39 7.90 -7.17 -1.80
N GLU A 40 6.71 -6.90 -2.33
CA GLU A 40 6.52 -6.43 -3.71
C GLU A 40 7.25 -5.10 -3.95
N ALA A 41 7.04 -4.09 -3.10
CA ALA A 41 7.74 -2.81 -3.21
C ALA A 41 9.27 -2.96 -3.14
N THR A 42 9.76 -3.86 -2.26
CA THR A 42 11.21 -4.15 -2.14
C THR A 42 11.75 -4.84 -3.39
N ASN A 43 11.08 -5.88 -3.88
CA ASN A 43 11.46 -6.58 -5.11
C ASN A 43 11.47 -5.63 -6.30
N GLU A 44 10.46 -4.78 -6.40
CA GLU A 44 10.35 -3.77 -7.43
C GLU A 44 11.45 -2.72 -7.37
N PHE A 45 11.86 -2.31 -6.18
CA PHE A 45 12.99 -1.41 -5.98
C PHE A 45 14.29 -2.07 -6.48
N PHE A 46 14.56 -3.31 -6.05
CA PHE A 46 15.74 -4.05 -6.50
C PHE A 46 15.75 -4.28 -8.02
N SER A 47 14.62 -4.66 -8.62
CA SER A 47 14.51 -4.83 -10.07
C SER A 47 14.80 -3.51 -10.80
N ASN A 48 14.26 -2.39 -10.32
CA ASN A 48 14.51 -1.07 -10.90
C ASN A 48 15.99 -0.66 -10.74
N SER A 49 16.63 -0.94 -9.61
CA SER A 49 18.07 -0.68 -9.42
C SER A 49 18.94 -1.51 -10.36
N VAL A 50 18.63 -2.79 -10.56
CA VAL A 50 19.35 -3.66 -11.50
C VAL A 50 19.17 -3.16 -12.94
N GLU A 51 17.95 -2.79 -13.33
CA GLU A 51 17.68 -2.22 -14.66
C GLU A 51 18.45 -0.91 -14.88
N GLN A 52 18.41 0.03 -13.93
CA GLN A 52 19.14 1.30 -14.04
C GLN A 52 20.65 1.08 -14.10
N PHE A 53 21.19 0.18 -13.29
CA PHE A 53 22.61 -0.18 -13.33
C PHE A 53 22.98 -0.80 -14.68
N SER A 54 22.11 -1.68 -15.21
CA SER A 54 22.32 -2.29 -16.52
C SER A 54 22.23 -1.27 -17.65
N ALA A 55 21.36 -0.26 -17.56
CA ALA A 55 21.24 0.79 -18.56
C ALA A 55 22.40 1.79 -18.49
N PHE A 56 23.03 1.94 -17.33
CA PHE A 56 24.18 2.82 -17.14
C PHE A 56 25.38 2.41 -18.01
N LYS A 57 25.57 1.11 -18.25
CA LYS A 57 26.63 0.58 -19.13
C LYS A 57 26.50 1.06 -20.58
N ASP A 58 25.29 1.45 -20.98
CA ASP A 58 24.95 1.87 -22.34
C ASP A 58 24.96 3.40 -22.50
N VAL A 59 25.23 4.15 -21.42
CA VAL A 59 25.35 5.61 -21.44
C VAL A 59 26.65 6.03 -22.10
N LYS A 60 26.55 6.65 -23.27
CA LYS A 60 27.71 7.13 -24.06
C LYS A 60 27.83 8.66 -24.11
N SER A 61 26.88 9.38 -23.53
CA SER A 61 26.85 10.85 -23.54
C SER A 61 26.10 11.44 -22.35
N ALA A 62 26.34 12.72 -22.06
CA ALA A 62 25.59 13.46 -21.04
C ALA A 62 24.09 13.54 -21.35
N GLU A 63 23.70 13.58 -22.62
CA GLU A 63 22.30 13.54 -23.05
C GLU A 63 21.65 12.18 -22.76
N SER A 64 22.38 11.09 -23.02
CA SER A 64 21.94 9.72 -22.68
C SER A 64 21.78 9.54 -21.16
N PHE A 65 22.69 10.13 -20.37
CA PHE A 65 22.57 10.15 -18.91
C PHE A 65 21.32 10.92 -18.44
N MET A 66 21.07 12.13 -18.97
CA MET A 66 19.91 12.93 -18.59
C MET A 66 18.58 12.23 -18.97
N ASN A 67 18.54 11.55 -20.11
CA ASN A 67 17.37 10.74 -20.50
C ASN A 67 17.15 9.57 -19.54
N LEU A 68 18.21 8.87 -19.14
CA LEU A 68 18.13 7.76 -18.20
C LEU A 68 17.68 8.23 -16.81
N GLN A 69 18.19 9.39 -16.35
CA GLN A 69 17.76 10.02 -15.10
C GLN A 69 16.29 10.44 -15.15
N SER A 70 15.82 11.02 -16.26
CA SER A 70 14.42 11.42 -16.45
C SER A 70 13.48 10.21 -16.44
N GLN A 71 13.85 9.12 -17.14
CA GLN A 71 13.10 7.87 -17.13
C GLN A 71 13.05 7.22 -15.75
N ALA A 72 14.18 7.22 -15.02
CA ALA A 72 14.25 6.72 -13.66
C ALA A 72 13.33 7.49 -12.71
N ILE A 73 13.31 8.83 -12.81
CA ILE A 73 12.44 9.68 -11.98
C ILE A 73 10.97 9.41 -12.27
N ASN A 74 10.56 9.35 -13.55
CA ASN A 74 9.16 9.08 -13.91
C ASN A 74 8.71 7.70 -13.40
N LYS A 75 9.55 6.67 -13.58
CA LYS A 75 9.26 5.31 -13.13
C LYS A 75 9.16 5.21 -11.59
N VAL A 76 10.01 5.92 -10.86
CA VAL A 76 9.91 6.01 -9.39
C VAL A 76 8.62 6.72 -8.99
N ASN A 77 8.26 7.81 -9.66
CA ASN A 77 7.05 8.57 -9.34
C ASN A 77 5.78 7.73 -9.56
N GLU A 78 5.68 7.02 -10.69
CA GLU A 78 4.58 6.09 -10.99
C GLU A 78 4.47 4.98 -9.93
N LYS A 79 5.61 4.40 -9.53
CA LYS A 79 5.65 3.35 -8.50
C LYS A 79 5.23 3.84 -7.12
N VAL A 80 5.71 5.02 -6.70
CA VAL A 80 5.31 5.62 -5.42
C VAL A 80 3.80 5.89 -5.43
N GLN A 81 3.26 6.42 -6.53
CA GLN A 81 1.83 6.67 -6.65
C GLN A 81 1.02 5.37 -6.59
N ALA A 82 1.45 4.32 -7.31
CA ALA A 82 0.81 3.02 -7.31
C ALA A 82 0.83 2.36 -5.91
N ASN A 83 1.99 2.34 -5.24
CA ASN A 83 2.13 1.80 -3.90
C ASN A 83 1.28 2.58 -2.87
N THR A 84 1.20 3.89 -3.02
CA THR A 84 0.36 4.73 -2.15
C THR A 84 -1.12 4.42 -2.36
N GLN A 85 -1.57 4.28 -3.61
CA GLN A 85 -2.95 3.91 -3.92
C GLN A 85 -3.29 2.51 -3.37
N GLN A 86 -2.40 1.53 -3.55
CA GLN A 86 -2.56 0.19 -3.00
C GLN A 86 -2.63 0.18 -1.46
N THR A 87 -1.84 1.04 -0.80
CA THR A 87 -1.87 1.19 0.66
C THR A 87 -3.19 1.79 1.12
N LEU A 88 -3.70 2.81 0.43
CA LEU A 88 -5.01 3.41 0.71
C LEU A 88 -6.15 2.41 0.51
N ASP A 89 -6.10 1.62 -0.56
CA ASP A 89 -7.11 0.62 -0.85
C ASP A 89 -7.12 -0.49 0.23
N LEU A 90 -5.92 -0.90 0.68
CA LEU A 90 -5.78 -1.86 1.78
C LEU A 90 -6.35 -1.31 3.09
N PHE A 91 -6.07 -0.04 3.40
CA PHE A 91 -6.59 0.62 4.60
C PHE A 91 -8.12 0.76 4.54
N SER A 92 -8.66 1.22 3.41
CA SER A 92 -10.09 1.34 3.15
C SER A 92 -10.80 -0.02 3.28
N THR A 93 -10.20 -1.08 2.73
CA THR A 93 -10.73 -2.44 2.83
C THR A 93 -10.71 -2.94 4.26
N THR A 94 -9.61 -2.73 4.99
CA THR A 94 -9.48 -3.14 6.40
C THR A 94 -10.51 -2.43 7.28
N ILE A 95 -10.76 -1.13 7.07
CA ILE A 95 -11.81 -0.39 7.78
C ILE A 95 -13.18 -1.00 7.50
N LYS A 96 -13.50 -1.30 6.23
CA LYS A 96 -14.78 -1.94 5.87
C LYS A 96 -14.95 -3.31 6.52
N GLU A 97 -13.91 -4.14 6.49
CA GLU A 97 -13.90 -5.47 7.13
C GLU A 97 -14.09 -5.34 8.65
N TYR A 98 -13.46 -4.36 9.29
CA TYR A 98 -13.61 -4.09 10.71
C TYR A 98 -15.00 -3.55 11.08
N HIS A 99 -15.57 -2.64 10.27
CA HIS A 99 -16.94 -2.16 10.46
C HIS A 99 -17.95 -3.29 10.31
N ALA A 100 -17.79 -4.15 9.31
CA ALA A 100 -18.65 -5.32 9.15
C ALA A 100 -18.56 -6.28 10.35
N TRP A 101 -17.36 -6.46 10.92
CA TRP A 101 -17.18 -7.23 12.16
C TRP A 101 -17.91 -6.57 13.35
N LEU A 102 -17.80 -5.24 13.50
CA LEU A 102 -18.53 -4.50 14.55
C LEU A 102 -20.05 -4.67 14.41
N GLU A 103 -20.59 -4.46 13.21
CA GLU A 103 -22.03 -4.60 12.93
C GLU A 103 -22.52 -6.02 13.23
N LYS A 104 -21.75 -7.05 12.82
CA LYS A 104 -22.08 -8.47 13.05
C LYS A 104 -22.25 -8.81 14.53
N TYR A 105 -21.50 -8.15 15.41
CA TYR A 105 -21.54 -8.38 16.85
C TYR A 105 -22.30 -7.29 17.63
N GLY A 106 -23.04 -6.42 16.93
CA GLY A 106 -23.93 -5.43 17.53
C GLY A 106 -23.24 -4.18 18.08
N PHE A 107 -21.99 -3.93 17.69
CA PHE A 107 -21.27 -2.70 18.02
C PHE A 107 -21.55 -1.61 16.98
N THR A 108 -21.65 -0.36 17.44
CA THR A 108 -21.79 0.79 16.55
C THR A 108 -20.45 1.07 15.84
N PRO A 109 -20.41 1.13 14.49
CA PRO A 109 -19.19 1.50 13.77
C PRO A 109 -18.74 2.92 14.11
N PHE A 110 -17.43 3.15 14.21
CA PHE A 110 -16.89 4.50 14.31
C PHE A 110 -16.90 5.16 12.94
N ASN A 111 -17.39 6.40 12.85
CA ASN A 111 -17.42 7.12 11.58
C ASN A 111 -16.03 7.74 11.29
N PHE A 112 -15.14 6.98 10.67
CA PHE A 112 -13.90 7.51 10.11
C PHE A 112 -14.26 8.32 8.86
N ASN A 113 -14.42 9.64 9.01
CA ASN A 113 -14.63 10.54 7.88
C ASN A 113 -13.38 10.50 6.98
N SER A 114 -13.48 9.82 5.84
CA SER A 114 -12.40 9.49 4.90
C SER A 114 -11.95 10.68 4.05
N SER A 115 -11.67 11.82 4.68
CA SER A 115 -11.19 13.05 4.01
C SER A 115 -9.70 13.24 4.16
N GLN A 116 -8.91 12.16 4.14
CA GLN A 116 -7.51 12.24 3.77
C GLN A 116 -7.38 11.81 2.32
N THR A 117 -7.93 12.63 1.43
CA THR A 117 -7.46 12.66 0.06
C THR A 117 -5.97 12.99 0.15
N LEU A 118 -5.11 12.12 -0.39
CA LEU A 118 -3.72 12.49 -0.62
C LEU A 118 -3.75 13.80 -1.39
N GLN A 119 -3.23 14.87 -0.80
CA GLN A 119 -2.93 16.05 -1.59
C GLN A 119 -1.94 15.59 -2.66
N SER A 120 -2.38 15.64 -3.91
CA SER A 120 -1.48 15.43 -5.05
C SER A 120 -0.32 16.39 -4.86
N VAL A 121 0.89 15.87 -4.67
CA VAL A 121 2.09 16.70 -4.67
C VAL A 121 2.20 17.22 -6.09
N GLU A 122 1.76 18.46 -6.33
CA GLU A 122 2.04 19.16 -7.57
C GLU A 122 3.56 19.18 -7.74
N THR A 123 4.06 18.34 -8.64
CA THR A 123 5.42 18.45 -9.15
C THR A 123 5.49 19.76 -9.91
N LYS A 124 5.88 20.82 -9.22
CA LYS A 124 6.21 22.12 -9.82
C LYS A 124 7.20 21.85 -10.96
N PRO A 125 6.90 22.23 -12.21
CA PRO A 125 7.82 21.99 -13.32
C PRO A 125 9.12 22.74 -13.02
N THR A 126 10.22 21.99 -12.96
CA THR A 126 11.56 22.54 -12.81
C THR A 126 11.76 23.60 -13.90
N PRO A 127 12.13 24.85 -13.58
CA PRO A 127 12.37 25.86 -14.60
C PRO A 127 13.46 25.36 -15.54
N LYS A 128 13.16 25.35 -16.85
CA LYS A 128 14.14 25.13 -17.91
C LYS A 128 15.36 26.00 -17.61
N ALA A 129 16.53 25.37 -17.45
CA ALA A 129 17.80 26.08 -17.50
C ALA A 129 17.88 26.77 -18.86
N SER A 130 17.54 28.08 -18.89
CA SER A 130 17.72 28.90 -20.07
C SER A 130 19.23 29.04 -20.27
N GLY A 131 19.74 28.33 -21.28
CA GLY A 131 21.05 28.60 -21.82
C GLY A 131 21.14 30.07 -22.18
N LYS A 132 21.94 30.84 -21.44
CA LYS A 132 22.42 32.12 -21.92
C LYS A 132 23.70 31.84 -22.70
N LYS A 133 23.54 31.82 -24.01
CA LYS A 133 24.62 31.85 -25.00
C LYS A 133 25.63 32.94 -24.64
N THR A 134 26.90 32.59 -24.77
CA THR A 134 28.04 33.51 -24.98
C THR A 134 27.82 34.42 -26.19
N ALA A 135 28.09 35.71 -26.03
CA ALA A 135 28.57 36.71 -27.00
C ALA A 135 28.70 38.04 -26.24
N ALA A 136 29.74 38.86 -26.34
CA ALA A 136 30.90 38.95 -27.23
C ALA A 136 32.08 39.56 -26.44
#